data_AF-A0A419X2P4-F1
#
_entry.id   AF-A0A419X2P4-F1
#
_cell.length_a   1.000
_cell.length_b   1.000
_cell.length_c   1.000
_cell.angle_alpha   90.00
_cell.angle_beta   90.00
_cell.angle_gamma   90.00
#
_symmetry.space_group_name_H-M   'P 1'
#
loop_
_entity.id
_entity.type
_entity.pdbx_description
1 polymer ?
#
loop_
_entity_poly.entity_id
_entity_poly.type
_entity_poly.pdbx_seq_one_letter_code
_entity_poly.pdbx_strand_id
1 'polypeptide(L)'
;MAKNRKPKNKVIKPVKNAAFASFDKACRIFFNKLGLLKQYNLLSKSEKRIMFDHRFIMRTPVSASGTRLPSKELKKIGNCVQKKMRAYSLESDGQWYSNYEMQIFYLLGRLKTCKLISEKRREELVQIFGPKNVELDGYFYRYYITLLKATLSLSSIESKYYSFYPRSAKVIEDKLEIEISLQVFDHRARKKYIKRNGVHRPAYAIGLPNSNLKTNWLKADVSFLKGKYKGDQEELEVYIQAHALKRMKERLDVLDPSSFYYIIWSSTIDMDNFVLYGDLILYPIKVHDSKVGYFVAEVIDDCLILKTFLFVTHSSTPEGDKLKEISGLGWKDISYWKIDRLSTFMKTDTEKYPRLTAMFKEVGLGDLYELKGKEFDLDTMQDANLDALRDYISKGKEEVSMLV
;
A
#
# COMPACT_ATOMS: atom_id res chain seq x y z
N MET A 1 61.81 19.82 3.06
CA MET A 1 61.49 19.54 1.63
C MET A 1 60.23 18.68 1.55
N ALA A 2 59.07 19.31 1.39
CA ALA A 2 57.79 18.61 1.24
C ALA A 2 57.54 18.29 -0.24
N LYS A 3 57.40 17.00 -0.58
CA LYS A 3 57.06 16.56 -1.95
C LYS A 3 55.61 16.92 -2.27
N ASN A 4 55.42 17.95 -3.10
CA ASN A 4 54.14 18.27 -3.73
C ASN A 4 53.63 17.07 -4.54
N ARG A 5 52.60 16.38 -4.04
CA ARG A 5 51.85 15.38 -4.81
C ARG A 5 50.95 16.11 -5.81
N LYS A 6 51.25 15.96 -7.10
CA LYS A 6 50.39 16.41 -8.20
C LYS A 6 48.97 15.79 -8.06
N PRO A 7 47.90 16.55 -8.33
CA PRO A 7 46.55 16.01 -8.31
C PRO A 7 46.40 14.96 -9.41
N LYS A 8 46.01 13.73 -9.04
CA LYS A 8 45.63 12.69 -10.01
C LYS A 8 44.33 13.13 -10.68
N ASN A 9 44.41 13.60 -11.93
CA ASN A 9 43.28 13.68 -12.84
C ASN A 9 42.71 12.27 -13.05
N LYS A 10 41.73 11.87 -12.22
CA LYS A 10 40.88 10.72 -12.54
C LYS A 10 39.98 11.15 -13.70
N VAL A 11 40.33 10.72 -14.90
CA VAL A 11 39.43 10.76 -16.06
C VAL A 11 38.23 9.84 -15.76
N ILE A 12 37.17 10.39 -15.17
CA ILE A 12 35.91 9.68 -14.96
C ILE A 12 35.11 9.71 -16.27
N LYS A 13 35.42 8.83 -17.23
CA LYS A 13 34.57 8.57 -18.41
C LYS A 13 34.65 7.11 -18.87
N PRO A 14 33.84 6.20 -18.29
CA PRO A 14 33.09 5.23 -19.10
C PRO A 14 31.65 4.91 -18.62
N VAL A 15 31.22 5.41 -17.46
CA VAL A 15 29.97 4.97 -16.79
C VAL A 15 28.69 5.32 -17.56
N LYS A 16 28.70 6.41 -18.35
CA LYS A 16 27.49 6.95 -19.00
C LYS A 16 26.99 6.12 -20.19
N ASN A 17 27.89 5.50 -20.96
CA ASN A 17 27.49 4.70 -22.10
C ASN A 17 26.86 3.37 -21.65
N ALA A 18 27.38 2.77 -20.57
CA ALA A 18 26.79 1.59 -19.96
C ALA A 18 25.38 1.88 -19.39
N ALA A 19 25.20 3.03 -18.71
CA ALA A 19 23.89 3.43 -18.18
C ALA A 19 22.85 3.68 -19.29
N PHE A 20 23.26 4.33 -20.38
CA PHE A 20 22.39 4.54 -21.55
C PHE A 20 22.01 3.22 -22.22
N ALA A 21 22.97 2.30 -22.40
CA ALA A 21 22.70 0.98 -22.97
C ALA A 21 21.73 0.16 -22.12
N SER A 22 21.86 0.22 -20.79
CA SER A 22 20.93 -0.43 -19.85
C SER A 22 19.52 0.15 -19.95
N PHE A 23 19.41 1.47 -20.06
CA PHE A 23 18.12 2.15 -20.27
C PHE A 23 17.49 1.78 -21.62
N ASP A 24 18.23 1.85 -22.73
CA ASP A 24 17.74 1.46 -24.07
C ASP A 24 17.27 0.00 -24.08
N LYS A 25 18.01 -0.91 -23.42
CA LYS A 25 17.59 -2.30 -23.23
C LYS A 25 16.26 -2.39 -22.48
N ALA A 26 16.09 -1.64 -21.40
CA ALA A 26 14.84 -1.65 -20.64
C ALA A 26 13.66 -1.10 -21.45
N CYS A 27 13.86 0.00 -22.22
CA CYS A 27 12.87 0.50 -23.15
C CYS A 27 12.48 -0.54 -24.19
N ARG A 28 13.44 -1.27 -24.78
CA ARG A 28 13.14 -2.33 -25.76
C ARG A 28 12.29 -3.44 -25.16
N ILE A 29 12.61 -3.91 -23.96
CA ILE A 29 11.83 -4.93 -23.24
C ILE A 29 10.40 -4.43 -23.04
N PHE A 30 10.27 -3.20 -22.54
CA PHE A 30 9.00 -2.57 -22.26
C PHE A 30 8.14 -2.35 -23.52
N PHE A 31 8.69 -1.76 -24.59
CA PHE A 31 7.96 -1.58 -25.84
C PHE A 31 7.68 -2.90 -26.55
N ASN A 32 8.50 -3.94 -26.36
CA ASN A 32 8.18 -5.29 -26.85
C ASN A 32 6.95 -5.87 -26.14
N LYS A 33 6.86 -5.72 -24.82
CA LYS A 33 5.68 -6.11 -24.03
C LYS A 33 4.39 -5.44 -24.51
N LEU A 34 4.49 -4.20 -25.00
CA LEU A 34 3.37 -3.46 -25.58
C LEU A 34 3.09 -3.77 -27.06
N GLY A 35 3.88 -4.62 -27.72
CA GLY A 35 3.78 -4.81 -29.17
C GLY A 35 4.26 -3.60 -30.01
N LEU A 36 4.99 -2.67 -29.39
CA LEU A 36 5.46 -1.40 -29.97
C LEU A 36 6.97 -1.37 -30.24
N LEU A 37 7.65 -2.52 -30.26
CA LEU A 37 9.11 -2.57 -30.45
C LEU A 37 9.55 -2.01 -31.80
N LYS A 38 8.77 -2.25 -32.87
CA LYS A 38 9.07 -1.72 -34.21
C LYS A 38 9.03 -0.19 -34.21
N GLN A 39 8.01 0.39 -33.59
CA GLN A 39 7.81 1.82 -33.39
C GLN A 39 8.95 2.42 -32.57
N TYR A 40 9.34 1.77 -31.46
CA TYR A 40 10.51 2.20 -30.67
C TYR A 40 11.82 2.21 -31.47
N ASN A 41 11.99 1.27 -32.40
CA ASN A 41 13.16 1.22 -33.26
C ASN A 41 13.19 2.34 -34.32
N LEU A 42 12.06 2.98 -34.62
CA LEU A 42 12.01 4.19 -35.47
C LEU A 42 12.52 5.45 -34.75
N LEU A 43 12.71 5.40 -33.43
CA LEU A 43 13.36 6.49 -32.70
C LEU A 43 14.85 6.52 -33.03
N SER A 44 15.32 7.70 -33.42
CA SER A 44 16.73 8.00 -33.59
C SER A 44 17.51 7.88 -32.27
N LYS A 45 18.83 7.73 -32.39
CA LYS A 45 19.71 7.65 -31.21
C LYS A 45 19.64 8.91 -30.35
N SER A 46 19.45 10.09 -30.96
CA SER A 46 19.29 11.36 -30.25
C SER A 46 17.96 11.43 -29.49
N GLU A 47 16.85 10.99 -30.08
CA GLU A 47 15.54 10.92 -29.41
C GLU A 47 15.59 9.98 -28.18
N LYS A 48 16.17 8.79 -28.34
CA LYS A 48 16.40 7.86 -27.22
C LYS A 48 17.27 8.47 -26.14
N ARG A 49 18.26 9.29 -26.54
CA ARG A 49 19.13 10.00 -25.61
C ARG A 49 18.41 11.11 -24.85
N ILE A 50 17.51 11.84 -25.51
CA ILE A 50 16.63 12.82 -24.87
C ILE A 50 15.80 12.14 -23.79
N MET A 51 15.16 11.00 -24.10
CA MET A 51 14.40 10.24 -23.08
C MET A 51 15.29 9.84 -21.90
N PHE A 52 16.49 9.30 -22.18
CA PHE A 52 17.44 8.94 -21.13
C PHE A 52 17.81 10.15 -20.26
N ASP A 53 18.18 11.27 -20.86
CA ASP A 53 18.63 12.46 -20.13
C ASP A 53 17.50 13.12 -19.32
N HIS A 54 16.22 12.86 -19.64
CA HIS A 54 15.06 13.36 -18.88
C HIS A 54 14.55 12.38 -17.79
N ARG A 55 15.15 11.20 -17.66
CA ARG A 55 14.72 10.19 -16.68
C ARG A 55 14.85 10.71 -15.24
N PHE A 56 13.94 10.28 -14.36
CA PHE A 56 14.12 10.55 -12.93
C PHE A 56 15.11 9.56 -12.34
N ILE A 57 16.12 10.10 -11.67
CA ILE A 57 17.15 9.30 -11.00
C ILE A 57 16.92 9.37 -9.50
N MET A 58 16.61 8.22 -8.90
CA MET A 58 16.54 8.09 -7.45
C MET A 58 17.95 7.97 -6.87
N ARG A 59 18.38 9.00 -6.15
CA ARG A 59 19.62 9.00 -5.37
C ARG A 59 19.40 8.28 -4.03
N THR A 60 20.50 7.88 -3.40
CA THR A 60 20.47 7.33 -2.04
C THR A 60 19.72 8.28 -1.10
N PRO A 61 18.80 7.78 -0.27
CA PRO A 61 18.16 8.59 0.76
C PRO A 61 19.19 9.22 1.70
N VAL A 62 18.87 10.41 2.20
CA VAL A 62 19.68 11.14 3.18
C VAL A 62 18.86 11.36 4.44
N SER A 63 19.53 11.48 5.59
CA SER A 63 18.87 11.93 6.81
C SER A 63 18.42 13.38 6.63
N ALA A 64 17.23 13.70 7.10
CA ALA A 64 16.77 15.08 7.18
C ALA A 64 17.50 15.85 8.29
N SER A 65 17.48 17.19 8.21
CA SER A 65 18.05 18.03 9.27
C SER A 65 17.40 17.73 10.62
N GLY A 66 18.19 17.67 11.70
CA GLY A 66 17.72 17.34 13.04
C GLY A 66 17.53 15.84 13.32
N THR A 67 17.66 14.98 12.31
CA THR A 67 17.63 13.52 12.47
C THR A 67 19.03 12.93 12.26
N ARG A 68 19.34 11.83 12.95
CA ARG A 68 20.61 11.10 12.76
C ARG A 68 20.32 9.64 12.44
N LEU A 69 19.88 9.39 11.21
CA LEU A 69 19.67 8.04 10.71
C LEU A 69 21.01 7.38 10.32
N PRO A 70 21.32 6.18 10.84
CA PRO A 70 22.51 5.44 10.42
C PRO A 70 22.48 5.16 8.92
N SER A 71 23.65 5.19 8.26
CA SER A 71 23.74 4.92 6.81
C SER A 71 23.20 3.54 6.42
N LYS A 72 23.26 2.55 7.33
CA LYS A 72 22.67 1.22 7.14
C LYS A 72 21.14 1.29 7.02
N GLU A 73 20.48 2.13 7.82
CA GLU A 73 19.03 2.35 7.73
C GLU A 73 18.65 3.09 6.45
N LEU A 74 19.38 4.16 6.09
CA LEU A 74 19.16 4.88 4.83
C LEU A 74 19.34 3.97 3.60
N LYS A 75 20.33 3.07 3.63
CA LYS A 75 20.52 2.05 2.60
C LYS A 75 19.35 1.06 2.55
N LYS A 76 18.83 0.63 3.69
CA LYS A 76 17.64 -0.25 3.77
C LYS A 76 16.42 0.42 3.13
N ILE A 77 16.18 1.70 3.44
CA ILE A 77 15.11 2.51 2.84
C ILE A 77 15.31 2.64 1.33
N GLY A 78 16.52 2.99 0.88
CA GLY A 78 16.84 3.12 -0.54
C GLY A 78 16.61 1.82 -1.32
N ASN A 79 17.02 0.69 -0.75
CA ASN A 79 16.79 -0.63 -1.35
C ASN A 79 15.29 -0.97 -1.41
N CYS A 80 14.53 -0.68 -0.34
CA CYS A 80 13.08 -0.90 -0.31
C CYS A 80 12.36 -0.07 -1.38
N VAL A 81 12.70 1.22 -1.49
CA VAL A 81 12.17 2.11 -2.53
C VAL A 81 12.50 1.58 -3.92
N GLN A 82 13.76 1.21 -4.19
CA GLN A 82 14.15 0.67 -5.49
C GLN A 82 13.44 -0.65 -5.83
N LYS A 83 13.22 -1.53 -4.82
CA LYS A 83 12.45 -2.76 -4.99
C LYS A 83 11.00 -2.43 -5.40
N LYS A 84 10.31 -1.55 -4.64
CA LYS A 84 8.91 -1.18 -4.93
C LYS A 84 8.75 -0.40 -6.24
N MET A 85 9.72 0.43 -6.62
CA MET A 85 9.73 1.12 -7.92
C MET A 85 9.79 0.18 -9.12
N ARG A 86 10.39 -1.01 -8.95
CA ARG A 86 10.53 -2.05 -9.97
C ARG A 86 9.43 -3.11 -9.88
N ALA A 87 8.69 -3.17 -8.78
CA ALA A 87 7.55 -4.07 -8.62
C ALA A 87 6.40 -3.64 -9.54
N TYR A 88 5.75 -4.63 -10.14
CA TYR A 88 4.57 -4.42 -10.98
C TYR A 88 3.35 -4.17 -10.10
N SER A 89 2.83 -2.95 -10.13
CA SER A 89 1.83 -2.49 -9.16
C SER A 89 0.65 -1.72 -9.76
N LEU A 90 0.59 -1.62 -11.09
CA LEU A 90 -0.50 -0.98 -11.80
C LEU A 90 -1.02 -1.88 -12.91
N GLU A 91 -2.27 -2.30 -12.82
CA GLU A 91 -2.96 -2.93 -13.93
C GLU A 91 -3.61 -1.88 -14.84
N SER A 92 -3.41 -2.02 -16.15
CA SER A 92 -4.11 -1.24 -17.18
C SER A 92 -4.16 -2.06 -18.48
N ASP A 93 -5.34 -2.12 -19.10
CA ASP A 93 -5.60 -2.93 -20.30
C ASP A 93 -5.17 -4.41 -20.13
N GLY A 94 -5.38 -4.99 -18.94
CA GLY A 94 -5.01 -6.37 -18.60
C GLY A 94 -3.51 -6.63 -18.47
N GLN A 95 -2.68 -5.58 -18.45
CA GLN A 95 -1.24 -5.67 -18.23
C GLN A 95 -0.82 -4.95 -16.96
N TRP A 96 0.15 -5.54 -16.26
CA TRP A 96 0.73 -4.96 -15.06
C TRP A 96 1.98 -4.16 -15.37
N TYR A 97 2.11 -2.96 -14.80
CA TYR A 97 3.21 -2.04 -15.00
C TYR A 97 3.93 -1.72 -13.70
N SER A 98 5.26 -1.64 -13.77
CA SER A 98 6.07 -1.07 -12.70
C SER A 98 6.14 0.45 -12.80
N ASN A 99 6.44 1.14 -11.70
CA ASN A 99 6.66 2.59 -11.75
C ASN A 99 7.82 2.97 -12.68
N TYR A 100 8.80 2.08 -12.83
CA TYR A 100 9.89 2.27 -13.79
C TYR A 100 9.42 2.22 -15.25
N GLU A 101 8.52 1.30 -15.59
CA GLU A 101 7.89 1.27 -16.92
C GLU A 101 6.98 2.47 -17.15
N MET A 102 6.23 2.89 -16.12
CA MET A 102 5.42 4.11 -16.18
C MET A 102 6.27 5.37 -16.41
N GLN A 103 7.48 5.41 -15.87
CA GLN A 103 8.45 6.45 -16.20
C GLN A 103 8.82 6.42 -17.69
N ILE A 104 9.03 5.24 -18.28
CA ILE A 104 9.34 5.14 -19.72
C ILE A 104 8.18 5.66 -20.57
N PHE A 105 6.93 5.32 -20.22
CA PHE A 105 5.74 5.91 -20.84
C PHE A 105 5.72 7.43 -20.73
N TYR A 106 5.97 7.97 -19.53
CA TYR A 106 6.05 9.41 -19.31
C TYR A 106 7.12 10.07 -20.18
N LEU A 107 8.32 9.47 -20.26
CA LEU A 107 9.43 9.99 -21.06
C LEU A 107 9.10 9.99 -22.56
N LEU A 108 8.34 9.02 -23.05
CA LEU A 108 7.82 9.03 -24.42
C LEU A 108 6.84 10.19 -24.64
N GLY A 109 5.93 10.44 -23.69
CA GLY A 109 5.04 11.60 -23.73
C GLY A 109 5.82 12.92 -23.76
N ARG A 110 6.87 13.04 -22.94
CA ARG A 110 7.76 14.21 -22.93
C ARG A 110 8.53 14.40 -24.23
N LEU A 111 8.93 13.31 -24.88
CA LEU A 111 9.58 13.35 -26.18
C LEU A 111 8.64 13.98 -27.22
N LYS A 112 7.35 13.60 -27.23
CA LYS A 112 6.32 14.15 -28.12
C LYS A 112 6.09 15.65 -27.92
N THR A 113 6.43 16.23 -26.77
CA THR A 113 6.29 17.66 -26.46
C THR A 113 7.62 18.41 -26.39
N CYS A 114 8.74 17.77 -26.73
CA CYS A 114 10.07 18.34 -26.52
C CYS A 114 10.37 19.42 -27.57
N LYS A 115 10.70 20.63 -27.13
CA LYS A 115 11.05 21.76 -28.04
C LYS A 115 12.33 21.51 -28.86
N LEU A 116 13.18 20.57 -28.44
CA LEU A 116 14.38 20.17 -29.19
C LEU A 116 14.08 19.30 -30.42
N ILE A 117 12.85 18.81 -30.55
CA ILE A 117 12.37 18.03 -31.70
C ILE A 117 11.54 18.96 -32.58
N SER A 118 11.71 18.88 -33.91
CA SER A 118 10.93 19.69 -34.85
C SER A 118 9.44 19.39 -34.72
N GLU A 119 8.59 20.38 -35.00
CA GLU A 119 7.14 20.25 -34.91
C GLU A 119 6.59 19.10 -35.75
N LYS A 120 6.99 19.03 -37.02
CA LYS A 120 6.68 17.91 -37.91
C LYS A 120 7.04 16.55 -37.28
N ARG A 121 8.23 16.44 -36.67
CA ARG A 121 8.64 15.18 -36.05
C ARG A 121 7.83 14.86 -34.79
N ARG A 122 7.40 15.86 -34.02
CA ARG A 122 6.49 15.65 -32.87
C ARG A 122 5.14 15.10 -33.33
N GLU A 123 4.58 15.61 -34.44
CA GLU A 123 3.35 15.09 -35.04
C GLU A 123 3.52 13.65 -35.52
N GLU A 124 4.63 13.33 -36.20
CA GLU A 124 4.96 11.96 -36.59
C GLU A 124 5.04 11.01 -35.37
N LEU A 125 5.65 11.44 -34.27
CA LEU A 125 5.74 10.65 -33.04
C LEU A 125 4.36 10.38 -32.41
N VAL A 126 3.43 11.33 -32.51
CA VAL A 126 2.03 11.12 -32.10
C VAL A 126 1.35 10.10 -33.01
N GLN A 127 1.60 10.13 -34.32
CA GLN A 127 1.06 9.13 -35.24
C GLN A 127 1.65 7.72 -34.99
N ILE A 128 2.96 7.62 -34.71
CA ILE A 128 3.66 6.34 -34.51
C ILE A 128 3.20 5.64 -33.22
N PHE A 129 3.10 6.38 -32.11
CA PHE A 129 2.82 5.80 -30.79
C PHE A 129 1.38 6.01 -30.31
N GLY A 130 0.57 6.71 -31.09
CA GLY A 130 -0.77 7.12 -30.71
C GLY A 130 -0.80 8.19 -29.61
N PRO A 131 -2.03 8.58 -29.18
CA PRO A 131 -2.22 9.58 -28.14
C PRO A 131 -2.01 9.02 -26.73
N LYS A 132 -2.00 7.69 -26.55
CA LYS A 132 -1.84 7.04 -25.23
C LYS A 132 -0.52 7.49 -24.59
N ASN A 133 -0.63 8.26 -23.52
CA ASN A 133 0.47 8.71 -22.67
C ASN A 133 0.04 8.59 -21.22
N VAL A 134 1.00 8.50 -20.31
CA VAL A 134 0.74 8.68 -18.88
C VAL A 134 0.83 10.17 -18.61
N GLU A 135 -0.26 10.77 -18.14
CA GLU A 135 -0.27 12.16 -17.71
C GLU A 135 0.75 12.40 -16.58
N LEU A 136 1.36 13.59 -16.57
CA LEU A 136 2.43 13.93 -15.63
C LEU A 136 1.97 13.78 -14.17
N ASP A 137 0.78 14.27 -13.88
CA ASP A 137 0.20 14.23 -12.53
C ASP A 137 -0.08 12.79 -12.11
N GLY A 138 -0.59 11.97 -13.04
CA GLY A 138 -0.79 10.54 -12.83
C GLY A 138 0.52 9.80 -12.52
N TYR A 139 1.62 10.10 -13.20
CA TYR A 139 2.93 9.51 -12.90
C TYR A 139 3.45 9.96 -11.52
N PHE A 140 3.45 11.26 -11.23
CA PHE A 140 3.99 11.76 -9.96
C PHE A 140 3.19 11.31 -8.75
N TYR A 141 1.87 11.24 -8.86
CA TYR A 141 1.01 10.69 -7.82
C TYR A 141 1.40 9.24 -7.51
N ARG A 142 1.53 8.39 -8.53
CA ARG A 142 1.92 6.98 -8.36
C ARG A 142 3.32 6.81 -7.80
N TYR A 143 4.24 7.63 -8.31
CA TYR A 143 5.61 7.70 -7.80
C TYR A 143 5.61 8.03 -6.31
N TYR A 144 4.86 9.06 -5.89
CA TYR A 144 4.73 9.46 -4.48
C TYR A 144 4.11 8.35 -3.62
N ILE A 145 3.03 7.73 -4.06
CA ILE A 145 2.40 6.59 -3.36
C ILE A 145 3.38 5.42 -3.21
N THR A 146 4.24 5.19 -4.19
CA THR A 146 5.26 4.12 -4.12
C THR A 146 6.33 4.42 -3.09
N LEU A 147 6.80 5.68 -3.02
CA LEU A 147 7.71 6.13 -1.97
C LEU A 147 7.06 5.97 -0.59
N LEU A 148 5.79 6.33 -0.47
CA LEU A 148 4.99 6.21 0.74
C LEU A 148 4.85 4.76 1.20
N LYS A 149 4.45 3.86 0.31
CA LYS A 149 4.39 2.42 0.59
C LYS A 149 5.74 1.90 1.07
N ALA A 150 6.85 2.34 0.47
CA ALA A 150 8.19 1.93 0.90
C ALA A 150 8.54 2.41 2.32
N THR A 151 8.27 3.67 2.66
CA THR A 151 8.56 4.19 4.00
C THR A 151 7.63 3.61 5.07
N LEU A 152 6.35 3.41 4.75
CA LEU A 152 5.39 2.78 5.66
C LEU A 152 5.75 1.31 5.91
N SER A 153 6.24 0.59 4.90
CA SER A 153 6.68 -0.80 5.02
C SER A 153 7.85 -1.02 6.00
N LEU A 154 8.61 0.04 6.28
CA LEU A 154 9.71 0.02 7.23
C LEU A 154 9.34 0.62 8.59
N SER A 155 8.17 1.26 8.69
CA SER A 155 7.67 1.87 9.91
C SER A 155 6.96 0.86 10.79
N SER A 156 6.87 1.17 12.08
CA SER A 156 6.23 0.36 13.10
C SER A 156 5.51 1.27 14.08
N ILE A 157 4.19 1.06 14.21
CA ILE A 157 3.33 1.82 15.12
C ILE A 157 3.83 1.75 16.57
N GLU A 158 4.41 0.61 16.95
CA GLU A 158 4.84 0.35 18.32
C GLU A 158 6.21 0.96 18.67
N SER A 159 7.00 1.37 17.67
CA SER A 159 8.40 1.78 17.90
C SER A 159 8.83 3.03 17.15
N LYS A 160 8.75 3.04 15.82
CA LYS A 160 9.36 4.09 14.99
C LYS A 160 8.64 4.26 13.66
N TYR A 161 8.37 5.50 13.31
CA TYR A 161 7.81 5.90 12.02
C TYR A 161 8.88 6.54 11.15
N TYR A 162 8.78 6.32 9.85
CA TYR A 162 9.53 7.04 8.83
C TYR A 162 8.59 7.91 8.00
N SER A 163 8.96 9.17 7.84
CA SER A 163 8.39 10.03 6.79
C SER A 163 9.48 10.47 5.83
N PHE A 164 9.09 10.97 4.67
CA PHE A 164 10.04 11.42 3.66
C PHE A 164 9.58 12.71 3.01
N TYR A 165 10.55 13.45 2.50
CA TYR A 165 10.35 14.58 1.60
C TYR A 165 11.19 14.38 0.34
N PRO A 166 10.58 14.29 -0.86
CA PRO A 166 11.34 14.23 -2.09
C PRO A 166 11.92 15.62 -2.36
N ARG A 167 13.25 15.72 -2.42
CA ARG A 167 13.93 16.95 -2.84
C ARG A 167 14.56 16.77 -4.22
N SER A 168 14.53 17.83 -5.01
CA SER A 168 15.42 17.94 -6.17
C SER A 168 16.86 17.99 -5.64
N ALA A 169 17.67 17.01 -6.01
CA ALA A 169 19.05 16.91 -5.56
C ALA A 169 19.96 17.88 -6.34
N LYS A 170 19.63 18.17 -7.60
CA LYS A 170 20.28 19.16 -8.46
C LYS A 170 19.47 19.34 -9.74
N VAL A 171 19.15 20.58 -10.14
CA VAL A 171 18.84 20.92 -11.53
C VAL A 171 20.15 21.38 -12.15
N ILE A 172 20.62 20.71 -13.20
CA ILE A 172 21.85 21.09 -13.88
C ILE A 172 21.41 21.92 -15.10
N GLU A 173 21.75 23.20 -15.18
CA GLU A 173 21.26 24.12 -16.22
C GLU A 173 21.47 23.59 -17.65
N ASP A 174 22.55 22.85 -17.89
CA ASP A 174 22.86 22.22 -19.20
C ASP A 174 22.38 20.76 -19.34
N LYS A 175 21.71 20.20 -18.33
CA LYS A 175 21.21 18.81 -18.33
C LYS A 175 19.84 18.72 -17.67
N LEU A 176 18.85 18.33 -18.46
CA LEU A 176 17.48 18.04 -18.02
C LEU A 176 17.37 16.76 -17.15
N GLU A 177 18.44 16.32 -16.49
CA GLU A 177 18.41 15.20 -15.54
C GLU A 177 17.77 15.68 -14.24
N ILE A 178 16.59 15.14 -13.91
CA ILE A 178 15.93 15.40 -12.63
C ILE A 178 16.39 14.34 -11.63
N GLU A 179 17.30 14.73 -10.74
CA GLU A 179 17.72 13.88 -9.64
C GLU A 179 16.82 14.09 -8.43
N ILE A 180 16.20 13.02 -7.95
CA ILE A 180 15.37 13.04 -6.75
C ILE A 180 16.13 12.33 -5.63
N SER A 181 16.26 12.98 -4.48
CA SER A 181 16.76 12.36 -3.24
C SER A 181 15.65 12.42 -2.20
N LEU A 182 15.52 11.35 -1.41
CA LEU A 182 14.58 11.33 -0.30
C LEU A 182 15.29 11.86 0.94
N GLN A 183 14.80 12.96 1.51
CA GLN A 183 15.11 13.31 2.89
C GLN A 183 14.21 12.49 3.81
N VAL A 184 14.80 11.67 4.66
CA VAL A 184 14.07 10.78 5.56
C VAL A 184 14.10 11.35 6.97
N PHE A 185 12.93 11.36 7.59
CA PHE A 185 12.74 11.71 9.00
C PHE A 185 12.38 10.45 9.78
N ASP A 186 12.83 10.37 11.03
CA ASP A 186 12.37 9.37 11.99
C ASP A 186 11.59 10.01 13.13
N HIS A 187 10.50 9.33 13.53
CA HIS A 187 9.65 9.77 14.63
C HIS A 187 9.43 8.59 15.58
N ARG A 188 9.59 8.83 16.88
CA ARG A 188 9.34 7.80 17.90
C ARG A 188 7.84 7.58 18.06
N ALA A 189 7.46 6.33 18.33
CA ALA A 189 6.08 6.02 18.70
C ALA A 189 5.67 6.73 20.00
N ARG A 190 4.46 7.30 20.01
CA ARG A 190 3.84 7.86 21.22
C ARG A 190 3.05 6.76 21.90
N LYS A 191 3.39 6.47 23.14
CA LYS A 191 2.80 5.38 23.94
C LYS A 191 2.05 5.98 25.13
N LYS A 192 0.81 5.54 25.34
CA LYS A 192 -0.02 5.83 26.52
C LYS A 192 -0.41 4.51 27.18
N TYR A 193 -0.58 4.50 28.51
CA TYR A 193 -1.12 3.34 29.23
C TYR A 193 -2.58 3.61 29.56
N ILE A 194 -3.47 2.76 29.06
CA ILE A 194 -4.91 2.88 29.28
C ILE A 194 -5.33 1.88 30.34
N LYS A 195 -6.05 2.34 31.37
CA LYS A 195 -6.59 1.48 32.43
C LYS A 195 -7.94 0.92 31.98
N ARG A 196 -8.09 -0.40 31.98
CA ARG A 196 -9.37 -1.06 31.71
C ARG A 196 -9.52 -2.30 32.59
N ASN A 197 -10.65 -2.40 33.30
CA ASN A 197 -10.92 -3.47 34.25
C ASN A 197 -9.76 -3.68 35.25
N GLY A 198 -9.19 -2.58 35.75
CA GLY A 198 -8.05 -2.60 36.67
C GLY A 198 -6.68 -2.90 36.03
N VAL A 199 -6.62 -3.28 34.76
CA VAL A 199 -5.36 -3.62 34.07
C VAL A 199 -4.91 -2.47 33.17
N HIS A 200 -3.65 -2.05 33.33
CA HIS A 200 -3.02 -1.08 32.42
C HIS A 200 -2.49 -1.79 31.18
N ARG A 201 -2.92 -1.34 30.00
CA ARG A 201 -2.45 -1.87 28.70
C ARG A 201 -1.84 -0.75 27.87
N PRO A 202 -0.73 -1.01 27.16
CA PRO A 202 -0.15 -0.02 26.27
C PRO A 202 -1.03 0.20 25.04
N ALA A 203 -1.18 1.46 24.66
CA ALA A 203 -1.77 1.90 23.41
C ALA A 203 -0.84 2.91 22.74
N TYR A 204 -0.81 2.91 21.41
CA TYR A 204 0.13 3.68 20.61
C TYR A 204 -0.63 4.62 19.69
N ALA A 205 -0.24 5.90 19.66
CA ALA A 205 -0.87 6.85 18.74
C ALA A 205 -0.54 6.46 17.30
N ILE A 206 -1.53 6.51 16.41
CA ILE A 206 -1.34 6.21 14.99
C ILE A 206 -0.78 7.46 14.31
N GLY A 207 0.46 7.35 13.80
CA GLY A 207 1.04 8.40 12.96
C GLY A 207 0.40 8.41 11.58
N LEU A 208 0.27 9.60 10.99
CA LEU A 208 -0.05 9.78 9.59
C LEU A 208 1.18 10.38 8.89
N PRO A 209 1.74 9.71 7.87
CA PRO A 209 2.79 10.27 7.05
C PRO A 209 2.29 11.55 6.38
N ASN A 210 2.97 12.66 6.62
CA ASN A 210 2.71 13.93 5.96
C ASN A 210 3.96 14.40 5.21
N SER A 211 3.78 14.98 4.03
CA SER A 211 4.81 15.66 3.25
C SER A 211 5.47 16.83 3.99
N ASN A 212 4.81 17.38 5.03
CA ASN A 212 5.22 18.59 5.74
C ASN A 212 6.27 18.34 6.85
N LEU A 213 7.11 17.31 6.71
CA LEU A 213 8.27 17.03 7.59
C LEU A 213 7.92 16.65 9.05
N LYS A 214 6.64 16.65 9.43
CA LYS A 214 6.13 16.24 10.76
C LYS A 214 5.21 15.02 10.62
N THR A 215 5.14 14.22 11.68
CA THR A 215 4.09 13.20 11.80
C THR A 215 2.84 13.87 12.36
N ASN A 216 1.76 13.87 11.58
CA ASN A 216 0.43 14.17 12.11
C ASN A 216 -0.03 12.95 12.91
N TRP A 217 -0.72 13.16 14.02
CA TRP A 217 -1.29 12.06 14.80
C TRP A 217 -2.75 11.95 14.43
N LEU A 218 -3.21 10.72 14.17
CA LEU A 218 -4.58 10.47 13.78
C LEU A 218 -5.53 10.95 14.86
N LYS A 219 -6.57 11.64 14.41
CA LYS A 219 -7.69 12.10 15.23
C LYS A 219 -8.99 11.62 14.61
N ALA A 220 -10.01 11.47 15.46
CA ALA A 220 -11.36 11.16 15.05
C ALA A 220 -12.28 12.30 15.45
N ASP A 221 -13.07 12.80 14.51
CA ASP A 221 -14.12 13.77 14.78
C ASP A 221 -15.25 13.09 15.59
N VAL A 222 -15.60 13.74 16.70
CA VAL A 222 -16.58 13.24 17.68
C VAL A 222 -17.98 13.11 17.08
N SER A 223 -18.33 13.92 16.07
CA SER A 223 -19.64 13.88 15.42
C SER A 223 -19.96 12.49 14.85
N PHE A 224 -18.94 11.74 14.41
CA PHE A 224 -19.11 10.38 13.90
C PHE A 224 -19.32 9.33 14.99
N LEU A 225 -19.08 9.67 16.26
CA LEU A 225 -19.30 8.78 17.41
C LEU A 225 -20.74 8.81 17.93
N LYS A 226 -21.63 9.62 17.32
CA LYS A 226 -23.09 9.70 17.54
C LYS A 226 -23.51 9.62 19.02
N GLY A 227 -22.91 10.45 19.86
CA GLY A 227 -23.26 10.57 21.29
C GLY A 227 -22.63 9.53 22.22
N LYS A 228 -21.75 8.65 21.71
CA LYS A 228 -20.94 7.75 22.56
C LYS A 228 -19.83 8.50 23.32
N TYR A 229 -19.53 9.73 22.95
CA TYR A 229 -18.69 10.65 23.70
C TYR A 229 -19.55 11.73 24.38
N LYS A 230 -19.19 12.08 25.61
CA LYS A 230 -19.92 13.06 26.45
C LYS A 230 -19.05 14.22 26.94
N GLY A 231 -17.79 14.29 26.51
CA GLY A 231 -16.92 15.42 26.83
C GLY A 231 -17.15 16.59 25.88
N ASP A 232 -16.24 17.56 25.93
CA ASP A 232 -16.33 18.86 25.26
C ASP A 232 -15.40 19.01 24.05
N GLN A 233 -14.61 17.99 23.73
CA GLN A 233 -13.70 18.00 22.58
C GLN A 233 -14.44 17.77 21.25
N GLU A 234 -14.01 18.47 20.19
CA GLU A 234 -14.49 18.25 18.82
C GLU A 234 -13.79 17.05 18.15
N GLU A 235 -12.53 16.79 18.51
CA GLU A 235 -11.73 15.70 17.99
C GLU A 235 -11.04 14.93 19.12
N LEU A 236 -10.95 13.61 19.00
CA LEU A 236 -10.22 12.75 19.93
C LEU A 236 -8.93 12.20 19.30
N GLU A 237 -7.84 12.16 20.06
CA GLU A 237 -6.64 11.44 19.64
C GLU A 237 -6.92 9.93 19.54
N VAL A 238 -6.40 9.31 18.48
CA VAL A 238 -6.63 7.89 18.21
C VAL A 238 -5.41 7.06 18.58
N TYR A 239 -5.63 6.07 19.44
CA TYR A 239 -4.62 5.12 19.86
C TYR A 239 -5.03 3.70 19.50
N ILE A 240 -4.05 2.84 19.19
CA ILE A 240 -4.26 1.42 18.94
C ILE A 240 -3.47 0.56 19.92
N GLN A 241 -4.12 -0.48 20.44
CA GLN A 241 -3.47 -1.44 21.32
C GLN A 241 -2.65 -2.46 20.51
N ALA A 242 -1.51 -2.89 21.06
CA ALA A 242 -0.69 -3.95 20.45
C ALA A 242 -1.48 -5.24 20.18
N HIS A 243 -2.47 -5.55 21.04
CA HIS A 243 -3.36 -6.68 20.84
C HIS A 243 -4.18 -6.56 19.54
N ALA A 244 -4.70 -5.36 19.21
CA ALA A 244 -5.43 -5.15 17.97
C ALA A 244 -4.55 -5.40 16.74
N LEU A 245 -3.31 -4.91 16.75
CA LEU A 245 -2.33 -5.15 15.69
C LEU A 245 -2.01 -6.64 15.55
N LYS A 246 -1.82 -7.35 16.67
CA LYS A 246 -1.59 -8.80 16.67
C LYS A 246 -2.78 -9.56 16.07
N ARG A 247 -4.01 -9.24 16.49
CA ARG A 247 -5.23 -9.88 15.96
C ARG A 247 -5.40 -9.61 14.47
N MET A 248 -5.10 -8.39 14.00
CA MET A 248 -5.12 -8.08 12.57
C MET A 248 -4.13 -8.96 11.79
N LYS A 249 -2.90 -9.13 12.29
CA LYS A 249 -1.87 -10.01 11.67
C LYS A 249 -2.29 -11.48 11.62
N GLU A 250 -2.89 -11.99 12.69
CA GLU A 250 -3.38 -13.37 12.76
C GLU A 250 -4.51 -13.67 11.76
N ARG A 251 -5.31 -12.65 11.42
CA ARG A 251 -6.54 -12.77 10.62
C ARG A 251 -6.32 -12.41 9.16
N LEU A 252 -5.41 -11.49 8.87
CA LEU A 252 -4.95 -11.16 7.52
C LEU A 252 -3.67 -11.94 7.19
N ASP A 253 -3.76 -13.26 7.37
CA ASP A 253 -2.64 -14.20 7.43
C ASP A 253 -1.89 -14.46 6.12
N VAL A 254 -2.35 -13.86 5.01
CA VAL A 254 -1.68 -13.91 3.71
C VAL A 254 -0.87 -12.66 3.41
N LEU A 255 -1.03 -11.59 4.18
CA LEU A 255 -0.41 -10.30 3.90
C LEU A 255 0.97 -10.21 4.56
N ASP A 256 1.94 -9.71 3.81
CA ASP A 256 3.28 -9.42 4.32
C ASP A 256 3.22 -8.41 5.49
N PRO A 257 3.97 -8.65 6.58
CA PRO A 257 4.02 -7.78 7.76
C PRO A 257 4.27 -6.29 7.46
N SER A 258 4.93 -5.97 6.36
CA SER A 258 5.24 -4.61 5.94
C SER A 258 4.04 -3.88 5.32
N SER A 259 2.99 -4.60 4.92
CA SER A 259 1.77 -4.01 4.35
C SER A 259 0.79 -3.47 5.41
N PHE A 260 0.86 -3.96 6.65
CA PHE A 260 -0.15 -3.66 7.68
C PHE A 260 -0.28 -2.17 8.00
N TYR A 261 0.83 -1.45 8.10
CA TYR A 261 0.73 -0.02 8.41
C TYR A 261 0.19 0.80 7.23
N TYR A 262 0.48 0.39 5.99
CA TYR A 262 -0.16 1.00 4.82
C TYR A 262 -1.67 0.74 4.82
N ILE A 263 -2.11 -0.46 5.16
CA ILE A 263 -3.53 -0.81 5.25
C ILE A 263 -4.22 0.06 6.30
N ILE A 264 -3.65 0.15 7.51
CA ILE A 264 -4.17 1.01 8.58
C ILE A 264 -4.24 2.46 8.08
N TRP A 265 -3.14 3.01 7.58
CA TRP A 265 -3.07 4.37 7.07
C TRP A 265 -4.11 4.66 5.99
N SER A 266 -4.21 3.81 4.98
CA SER A 266 -5.15 3.98 3.86
C SER A 266 -6.61 3.84 4.29
N SER A 267 -6.87 2.98 5.29
CA SER A 267 -8.22 2.85 5.85
C SER A 267 -8.58 4.03 6.73
N THR A 268 -7.62 4.64 7.44
CA THR A 268 -7.86 5.68 8.46
C THR A 268 -7.53 7.10 8.02
N ILE A 269 -7.22 7.33 6.74
CA ILE A 269 -6.88 8.69 6.26
C ILE A 269 -8.03 9.66 6.50
N ASP A 270 -9.27 9.18 6.26
CA ASP A 270 -10.53 9.84 6.56
C ASP A 270 -11.25 8.98 7.60
N MET A 271 -11.06 9.29 8.89
CA MET A 271 -11.61 8.51 10.00
C MET A 271 -13.05 8.92 10.34
N ASP A 272 -13.95 8.78 9.38
CA ASP A 272 -15.35 9.25 9.43
C ASP A 272 -16.40 8.14 9.37
N ASN A 273 -16.01 6.94 8.94
CA ASN A 273 -16.93 5.84 8.61
C ASN A 273 -17.21 4.87 9.76
N PHE A 274 -17.59 5.36 10.94
CA PHE A 274 -17.92 4.50 12.08
C PHE A 274 -19.27 3.78 11.92
N VAL A 275 -19.28 2.50 12.25
CA VAL A 275 -20.47 1.65 12.34
C VAL A 275 -20.82 1.43 13.81
N LEU A 276 -21.99 1.88 14.23
CA LEU A 276 -22.51 1.56 15.56
C LEU A 276 -23.33 0.27 15.47
N TYR A 277 -22.88 -0.77 16.14
CA TYR A 277 -23.50 -2.09 16.10
C TYR A 277 -23.72 -2.62 17.52
N GLY A 278 -24.97 -2.61 17.97
CA GLY A 278 -25.31 -2.76 19.38
C GLY A 278 -24.59 -1.70 20.23
N ASP A 279 -23.82 -2.15 21.22
CA ASP A 279 -22.99 -1.26 22.05
C ASP A 279 -21.59 -1.01 21.50
N LEU A 280 -21.23 -1.62 20.37
CA LEU A 280 -19.91 -1.50 19.79
C LEU A 280 -19.80 -0.30 18.85
N ILE A 281 -18.65 0.37 18.94
CA ILE A 281 -18.17 1.30 17.92
C ILE A 281 -17.20 0.52 17.05
N LEU A 282 -17.54 0.31 15.79
CA LEU A 282 -16.73 -0.44 14.84
C LEU A 282 -16.17 0.52 13.79
N TYR A 283 -14.88 0.44 13.53
CA TYR A 283 -14.25 1.16 12.43
C TYR A 283 -13.82 0.17 11.34
N PRO A 284 -14.38 0.26 10.11
CA PRO A 284 -14.10 -0.69 9.05
C PRO A 284 -12.65 -0.56 8.58
N ILE A 285 -12.02 -1.71 8.35
CA ILE A 285 -10.69 -1.81 7.75
C ILE A 285 -10.83 -2.46 6.40
N LYS A 286 -10.23 -1.82 5.40
CA LYS A 286 -10.27 -2.23 4.01
C LYS A 286 -8.88 -2.58 3.52
N VAL A 287 -8.83 -3.59 2.65
CA VAL A 287 -7.65 -3.89 1.84
C VAL A 287 -8.05 -3.61 0.41
N HIS A 288 -7.39 -2.62 -0.22
CA HIS A 288 -7.97 -1.94 -1.38
C HIS A 288 -9.38 -1.44 -1.03
N ASP A 289 -10.38 -1.78 -1.83
CA ASP A 289 -11.77 -1.38 -1.62
C ASP A 289 -12.58 -2.42 -0.85
N SER A 290 -12.02 -3.60 -0.60
CA SER A 290 -12.72 -4.72 0.05
C SER A 290 -12.59 -4.62 1.57
N LYS A 291 -13.72 -4.62 2.26
CA LYS A 291 -13.76 -4.62 3.74
C LYS A 291 -13.35 -5.99 4.27
N VAL A 292 -12.28 -6.03 5.08
CA VAL A 292 -11.73 -7.27 5.64
C VAL A 292 -12.07 -7.47 7.11
N GLY A 293 -12.53 -6.43 7.79
CA GLY A 293 -12.91 -6.50 9.20
C GLY A 293 -13.08 -5.13 9.82
N TYR A 294 -13.03 -5.10 11.14
CA TYR A 294 -13.25 -3.90 11.93
C TYR A 294 -12.25 -3.80 13.08
N PHE A 295 -11.78 -2.61 13.38
CA PHE A 295 -11.31 -2.33 14.73
C PHE A 295 -12.50 -2.02 15.63
N VAL A 296 -12.51 -2.61 16.82
CA VAL A 296 -13.44 -2.19 17.87
C VAL A 296 -12.83 -0.99 18.57
N ALA A 297 -13.59 0.09 18.64
CA ALA A 297 -13.21 1.33 19.29
C ALA A 297 -13.95 1.51 20.61
N GLU A 298 -13.36 2.30 21.51
CA GLU A 298 -13.92 2.67 22.80
C GLU A 298 -13.34 4.03 23.21
N VAL A 299 -14.16 4.92 23.76
CA VAL A 299 -13.67 6.22 24.25
C VAL A 299 -13.25 6.06 25.71
N ILE A 300 -11.99 6.37 26.02
CA ILE A 300 -11.40 6.26 27.36
C ILE A 300 -10.49 7.47 27.59
N ASP A 301 -10.70 8.21 28.68
CA ASP A 301 -9.89 9.38 29.06
C ASP A 301 -9.66 10.37 27.90
N ASP A 302 -10.76 10.78 27.24
CA ASP A 302 -10.78 11.67 26.06
C ASP A 302 -9.89 11.19 24.90
N CYS A 303 -9.76 9.87 24.72
CA CYS A 303 -9.07 9.25 23.60
C CYS A 303 -9.94 8.17 22.97
N LEU A 304 -9.85 8.02 21.65
CA LEU A 304 -10.46 6.90 20.95
C LEU A 304 -9.47 5.73 20.87
N ILE A 305 -9.80 4.62 21.53
CA ILE A 305 -8.91 3.46 21.66
C ILE A 305 -9.39 2.30 20.77
N LEU A 306 -8.59 1.95 19.76
CA LEU A 306 -8.75 0.74 18.94
C LEU A 306 -8.20 -0.47 19.70
N LYS A 307 -9.09 -1.25 20.32
CA LYS A 307 -8.73 -2.28 21.32
C LYS A 307 -8.49 -3.67 20.76
N THR A 308 -9.18 -4.04 19.69
CA THR A 308 -9.03 -5.35 19.04
C THR A 308 -9.45 -5.25 17.57
N PHE A 309 -8.98 -6.21 16.76
CA PHE A 309 -9.43 -6.41 15.40
C PHE A 309 -10.36 -7.61 15.33
N LEU A 310 -11.54 -7.41 14.73
CA LEU A 310 -12.49 -8.45 14.39
C LEU A 310 -12.44 -8.67 12.88
N PHE A 311 -12.17 -9.89 12.47
CA PHE A 311 -12.35 -10.25 11.06
C PHE A 311 -13.85 -10.19 10.73
N VAL A 312 -14.17 -9.91 9.47
CA VAL A 312 -15.54 -9.59 9.04
C VAL A 312 -16.57 -10.69 9.35
N THR A 313 -16.17 -11.96 9.50
CA THR A 313 -17.05 -13.08 9.89
C THR A 313 -17.23 -13.29 11.39
N HIS A 314 -16.64 -12.45 12.24
CA HIS A 314 -16.75 -12.59 13.69
C HIS A 314 -18.20 -12.33 14.15
N SER A 315 -18.70 -13.05 15.15
CA SER A 315 -20.08 -12.92 15.69
C SER A 315 -20.34 -11.63 16.50
N SER A 316 -19.62 -10.56 16.20
CA SER A 316 -19.84 -9.22 16.76
C SER A 316 -19.68 -8.17 15.68
N THR A 317 -19.78 -8.60 14.41
CA THR A 317 -19.82 -7.77 13.22
C THR A 317 -21.18 -7.99 12.55
N PRO A 318 -21.70 -7.00 11.82
CA PRO A 318 -22.96 -7.15 11.08
C PRO A 318 -22.96 -8.36 10.14
N GLU A 319 -21.85 -8.60 9.43
CA GLU A 319 -21.74 -9.72 8.49
C GLU A 319 -21.62 -11.08 9.19
N GLY A 320 -20.95 -11.15 10.35
CA GLY A 320 -20.82 -12.39 11.10
C GLY A 320 -22.15 -12.83 11.72
N ASP A 321 -22.96 -11.89 12.19
CA ASP A 321 -24.29 -12.20 12.73
C ASP A 321 -25.23 -12.64 11.59
N LYS A 322 -25.21 -11.95 10.45
CA LYS A 322 -25.95 -12.38 9.25
C LYS A 322 -25.51 -13.76 8.74
N LEU A 323 -24.20 -14.06 8.80
CA LEU A 323 -23.67 -15.37 8.45
C LEU A 323 -24.21 -16.46 9.38
N LYS A 324 -24.25 -16.21 10.69
CA LYS A 324 -24.81 -17.13 11.67
C LYS A 324 -26.30 -17.38 11.42
N GLU A 325 -27.08 -16.33 11.11
CA GLU A 325 -28.51 -16.46 10.81
C GLU A 325 -28.78 -17.37 9.60
N ILE A 326 -28.00 -17.24 8.53
CA ILE A 326 -28.23 -17.99 7.27
C ILE A 326 -27.64 -19.40 7.32
N SER A 327 -26.51 -19.59 7.99
CA SER A 327 -25.74 -20.85 7.97
C SER A 327 -25.85 -21.68 9.24
N GLY A 328 -26.32 -21.09 10.34
CA GLY A 328 -26.28 -21.70 11.68
C GLY A 328 -24.88 -21.76 12.31
N LEU A 329 -23.82 -21.30 11.61
CA LEU A 329 -22.44 -21.43 12.09
C LEU A 329 -22.21 -20.56 13.33
N GLY A 330 -21.89 -21.23 14.45
CA GLY A 330 -21.48 -20.59 15.68
C GLY A 330 -20.02 -20.15 15.64
N TRP A 331 -19.60 -19.33 16.62
CA TRP A 331 -18.21 -18.84 16.70
C TRP A 331 -17.16 -19.95 16.75
N LYS A 332 -17.49 -21.11 17.34
CA LYS A 332 -16.60 -22.29 17.38
C LYS A 332 -16.41 -22.86 15.97
N ASP A 333 -17.48 -22.92 15.19
CA ASP A 333 -17.45 -23.41 13.81
C ASP A 333 -16.63 -22.45 12.94
N ILE A 334 -16.86 -21.13 13.08
CA ILE A 334 -16.09 -20.11 12.37
C ILE A 334 -14.58 -20.33 12.58
N SER A 335 -14.17 -20.54 13.83
CA SER A 335 -12.75 -20.75 14.17
C SER A 335 -12.23 -22.12 13.72
N TYR A 336 -13.03 -23.18 13.88
CA TYR A 336 -12.69 -24.55 13.47
C TYR A 336 -12.44 -24.64 11.96
N TRP A 337 -13.33 -24.04 11.17
CA TRP A 337 -13.24 -24.00 9.71
C TRP A 337 -12.30 -22.91 9.18
N LYS A 338 -11.68 -22.12 10.07
CA LYS A 338 -10.79 -20.99 9.74
C LYS A 338 -11.41 -19.97 8.78
N ILE A 339 -12.73 -19.83 8.79
CA ILE A 339 -13.45 -18.78 8.04
C ILE A 339 -13.34 -17.41 8.74
N ASP A 340 -12.54 -17.32 9.80
CA ASP A 340 -12.06 -16.08 10.41
C ASP A 340 -10.72 -15.58 9.84
N ARG A 341 -10.30 -16.04 8.66
CA ARG A 341 -9.02 -15.67 8.04
C ARG A 341 -9.16 -15.28 6.57
N LEU A 342 -8.33 -14.35 6.13
CA LEU A 342 -8.31 -13.89 4.74
C LEU A 342 -7.87 -15.00 3.77
N SER A 343 -6.92 -15.85 4.17
CA SER A 343 -6.46 -16.99 3.35
C SER A 343 -7.61 -17.87 2.84
N THR A 344 -8.64 -18.09 3.66
CA THR A 344 -9.78 -18.94 3.32
C THR A 344 -10.57 -18.40 2.12
N PHE A 345 -10.81 -17.09 2.07
CA PHE A 345 -11.52 -16.46 0.95
C PHE A 345 -10.65 -16.42 -0.30
N MET A 346 -9.36 -16.11 -0.16
CA MET A 346 -8.41 -16.04 -1.27
C MET A 346 -8.18 -17.39 -1.98
N LYS A 347 -8.31 -18.49 -1.24
CA LYS A 347 -8.11 -19.87 -1.74
C LYS A 347 -9.39 -20.55 -2.18
N THR A 348 -10.56 -20.01 -1.84
CA THR A 348 -11.82 -20.63 -2.21
C THR A 348 -11.93 -20.68 -3.74
N ASP A 349 -12.10 -21.88 -4.25
CA ASP A 349 -12.49 -22.09 -5.64
C ASP A 349 -14.01 -21.87 -5.76
N THR A 350 -14.38 -20.73 -6.34
CA THR A 350 -15.78 -20.33 -6.49
C THR A 350 -16.54 -21.22 -7.46
N GLU A 351 -15.86 -21.90 -8.38
CA GLU A 351 -16.46 -22.85 -9.33
C GLU A 351 -16.72 -24.19 -8.64
N LYS A 352 -15.80 -24.63 -7.75
CA LYS A 352 -15.97 -25.85 -6.96
C LYS A 352 -17.05 -25.73 -5.88
N TYR A 353 -17.26 -24.53 -5.32
CA TYR A 353 -18.19 -24.31 -4.19
C TYR A 353 -19.24 -23.21 -4.44
N PRO A 354 -20.06 -23.28 -5.51
CA PRO A 354 -20.92 -22.18 -5.94
C PRO A 354 -21.97 -21.80 -4.89
N ARG A 355 -22.52 -22.78 -4.15
CA ARG A 355 -23.49 -22.53 -3.06
C ARG A 355 -22.86 -21.78 -1.89
N LEU A 356 -21.64 -22.16 -1.50
CA LEU A 356 -20.90 -21.52 -0.41
C LEU A 356 -20.53 -20.08 -0.80
N THR A 357 -20.08 -19.87 -2.04
CA THR A 357 -19.80 -18.54 -2.58
C THR A 357 -21.05 -17.67 -2.66
N ALA A 358 -22.20 -18.20 -3.07
CA ALA A 358 -23.45 -17.47 -3.10
C ALA A 358 -23.87 -17.01 -1.70
N MET A 359 -23.79 -17.89 -0.70
CA MET A 359 -24.06 -17.56 0.69
C MET A 359 -23.11 -16.45 1.20
N PHE A 360 -21.80 -16.55 0.91
CA PHE A 360 -20.85 -15.51 1.28
C PHE A 360 -21.12 -14.16 0.61
N LYS A 361 -21.58 -14.15 -0.65
CA LYS A 361 -22.02 -12.92 -1.31
C LYS A 361 -23.25 -12.32 -0.64
N GLU A 362 -24.24 -13.16 -0.30
CA GLU A 362 -25.47 -12.75 0.37
C GLU A 362 -25.21 -12.08 1.73
N VAL A 363 -24.22 -12.57 2.48
CA VAL A 363 -23.84 -11.98 3.78
C VAL A 363 -22.92 -10.75 3.67
N GLY A 364 -22.61 -10.28 2.45
CA GLY A 364 -21.77 -9.10 2.22
C GLY A 364 -20.26 -9.37 2.22
N LEU A 365 -19.84 -10.62 2.00
CA LEU A 365 -18.43 -11.04 1.95
C LEU A 365 -17.91 -11.25 0.52
N GLY A 366 -18.73 -10.93 -0.49
CA GLY A 366 -18.40 -11.13 -1.91
C GLY A 366 -17.10 -10.43 -2.33
N ASP A 367 -16.89 -9.20 -1.85
CA ASP A 367 -15.75 -8.35 -2.20
C ASP A 367 -14.41 -8.94 -1.75
N LEU A 368 -14.41 -9.89 -0.81
CA LEU A 368 -13.19 -10.60 -0.41
C LEU A 368 -12.65 -11.49 -1.53
N TYR A 369 -13.50 -11.97 -2.45
CA TYR A 369 -13.05 -12.74 -3.60
C TYR A 369 -12.39 -11.87 -4.66
N GLU A 370 -12.74 -10.58 -4.73
CA GLU A 370 -12.10 -9.64 -5.65
C GLU A 370 -10.66 -9.31 -5.26
N LEU A 371 -10.25 -9.67 -4.04
CA LEU A 371 -8.86 -9.61 -3.65
C LEU A 371 -8.04 -10.63 -4.45
N LYS A 372 -8.63 -11.72 -4.95
CA LYS A 372 -7.94 -12.71 -5.80
C LYS A 372 -7.47 -12.03 -7.09
N GLY A 373 -6.15 -12.01 -7.29
CA GLY A 373 -5.52 -11.37 -8.46
C GLY A 373 -5.09 -9.91 -8.25
N LYS A 374 -5.42 -9.29 -7.10
CA LYS A 374 -4.81 -8.01 -6.72
C LYS A 374 -3.37 -8.22 -6.24
N GLU A 375 -2.53 -7.20 -6.40
CA GLU A 375 -1.14 -7.25 -5.96
C GLU A 375 -1.06 -7.25 -4.43
N PHE A 376 -0.52 -8.31 -3.86
CA PHE A 376 -0.09 -8.35 -2.46
C PHE A 376 1.39 -8.70 -2.39
N ASP A 377 2.10 -8.09 -1.45
CA ASP A 377 3.28 -8.72 -0.88
C ASP A 377 2.73 -9.90 -0.04
N LEU A 378 2.78 -11.14 -0.57
CA LEU A 378 2.26 -12.35 0.09
C LEU A 378 3.35 -13.02 0.94
N ASP A 379 2.98 -13.46 2.14
CA ASP A 379 3.78 -14.38 2.95
C ASP A 379 3.16 -15.79 2.98
N THR A 380 3.91 -16.78 3.46
CA THR A 380 3.50 -18.20 3.50
C THR A 380 2.08 -18.42 4.02
N MET A 381 1.26 -19.14 3.25
CA MET A 381 -0.18 -19.26 3.45
C MET A 381 -0.58 -20.51 4.28
N GLN A 382 -1.65 -20.43 5.07
CA GLN A 382 -2.25 -21.57 5.76
C GLN A 382 -3.48 -22.14 5.01
N ASP A 383 -3.74 -23.44 5.11
CA ASP A 383 -4.86 -24.11 4.42
C ASP A 383 -6.12 -24.28 5.28
N ALA A 384 -7.28 -24.14 4.64
CA ALA A 384 -8.62 -24.39 5.18
C ALA A 384 -9.27 -25.58 4.46
N ASN A 385 -10.00 -26.44 5.19
CA ASN A 385 -10.67 -27.63 4.64
C ASN A 385 -12.11 -27.30 4.22
N LEU A 386 -12.27 -26.79 3.00
CA LEU A 386 -13.55 -26.30 2.48
C LEU A 386 -14.54 -27.42 2.08
N ASP A 387 -14.05 -28.60 1.69
CA ASP A 387 -14.90 -29.74 1.34
C ASP A 387 -15.74 -30.18 2.56
N ALA A 388 -15.08 -30.34 3.71
CA ALA A 388 -15.76 -30.75 4.93
C ALA A 388 -16.69 -29.64 5.49
N LEU A 389 -16.37 -28.36 5.30
CA LEU A 389 -17.26 -27.24 5.66
C LEU A 389 -18.55 -27.28 4.83
N ARG A 390 -18.45 -27.47 3.50
CA ARG A 390 -19.61 -27.56 2.60
C ARG A 390 -20.56 -28.66 3.05
N ASP A 391 -20.02 -29.83 3.37
CA ASP A 391 -20.80 -30.99 3.77
C ASP A 391 -21.49 -30.76 5.12
N TYR A 392 -20.81 -30.10 6.07
CA TYR A 392 -21.38 -29.72 7.36
C TYR A 392 -22.57 -28.76 7.21
N ILE A 393 -22.43 -27.69 6.42
CA ILE A 393 -23.52 -26.72 6.17
C ILE A 393 -24.71 -27.40 5.49
N SER A 394 -24.45 -28.32 4.56
CA SER A 394 -25.51 -29.01 3.82
C SER A 394 -26.35 -29.89 4.74
N LYS A 395 -25.71 -30.64 5.65
CA LYS A 395 -26.40 -31.46 6.66
C LYS A 395 -27.24 -30.63 7.63
N GLY A 396 -26.72 -29.50 8.11
CA GLY A 396 -27.46 -28.63 9.03
C GLY A 396 -28.76 -28.07 8.42
N LYS A 397 -28.80 -27.81 7.10
CA LYS A 397 -30.02 -27.36 6.42
C LYS A 397 -31.06 -28.47 6.25
N GLU A 398 -30.63 -29.71 6.04
CA GLU A 398 -31.53 -30.87 5.93
C GLU A 398 -32.24 -31.13 7.27
N GLU A 399 -31.53 -31.05 8.39
CA GLU A 399 -32.11 -31.23 9.74
C GLU A 399 -33.12 -30.13 10.11
N VAL A 400 -32.85 -28.87 9.75
CA VAL A 400 -33.80 -27.76 9.97
C VAL A 400 -35.05 -27.90 9.08
N SER A 401 -34.91 -28.41 7.85
CA SER A 401 -36.05 -28.64 6.94
C SER A 401 -36.94 -29.84 7.34
N MET A 402 -36.43 -30.75 8.17
CA MET A 402 -37.20 -31.89 8.72
C MET A 402 -37.93 -31.54 10.04
N LEU A 403 -37.68 -30.36 10.60
CA LEU A 403 -38.26 -29.87 11.85
C LEU A 403 -39.31 -28.76 11.66
N VAL A 404 -39.61 -28.40 10.41
CA VAL A 404 -40.70 -27.51 9.98
C VAL A 404 -41.74 -28.35 9.26
#